data_AF-A0A928ZZN6-F1
#
_entry.id   AF-A0A928ZZN6-F1
#
_cell.length_a   1.000
_cell.length_b   1.000
_cell.length_c   1.000
_cell.angle_alpha   90.00
_cell.angle_beta   90.00
_cell.angle_gamma   90.00
#
_symmetry.space_group_name_H-M   'P 1'
#
loop_
_entity.id
_entity.type
_entity.pdbx_description
1 polymer ?
#
loop_
_entity_poly.entity_id
_entity_poly.type
_entity_poly.pdbx_seq_one_letter_code
_entity_poly.pdbx_strand_id
1 'polypeptide(L)'
;MTMFSGFPYCFRLGLSALTISTLTLTSWVSIAAIDICDSAALASRTYGQDGRDGRDGRVGRDGRDAADQTIRATGEPIRLDLSGTDGEDGSYGEDGGWVRCRRQPRDERQDLHAADGGDGGDGGSGGRGGKGGDLTIHYTNPSELRQ
;
A
#
# COMPACT_ATOMS: atom_id res chain seq x y z
N MET A 1 -16.70 -53.88 3.79
CA MET A 1 -16.44 -53.21 2.51
C MET A 1 -14.96 -52.89 2.40
N THR A 2 -14.41 -53.14 1.23
CA THR A 2 -13.05 -52.87 0.75
C THR A 2 -12.62 -51.39 0.85
N MET A 3 -11.32 -51.17 1.15
CA MET A 3 -10.34 -50.29 0.44
C MET A 3 -10.69 -48.77 0.32
N PHE A 4 -9.80 -47.78 0.22
CA PHE A 4 -8.34 -47.56 -0.01
C PHE A 4 -7.98 -46.20 0.67
N SER A 5 -6.77 -45.62 0.75
CA SER A 5 -5.34 -45.98 0.55
C SER A 5 -4.50 -44.79 1.06
N GLY A 6 -3.24 -44.95 1.50
CA GLY A 6 -2.40 -43.77 1.83
C GLY A 6 -1.17 -43.95 2.73
N PHE A 7 -0.33 -44.97 2.50
CA PHE A 7 1.05 -45.04 3.01
C PHE A 7 1.97 -44.10 2.20
N PRO A 8 3.25 -43.87 2.57
CA PRO A 8 3.86 -43.47 3.85
C PRO A 8 4.80 -42.23 3.63
N TYR A 9 5.75 -41.79 4.45
CA TYR A 9 7.03 -42.41 4.84
C TYR A 9 7.59 -41.73 6.12
N CYS A 10 7.63 -42.44 7.25
CA CYS A 10 8.52 -42.09 8.36
C CYS A 10 9.94 -42.56 8.01
N PHE A 11 10.83 -41.63 7.67
CA PHE A 11 12.23 -41.95 7.42
C PHE A 11 13.04 -41.90 8.73
N ARG A 12 13.48 -43.08 9.21
CA ARG A 12 14.47 -43.20 10.30
C ARG A 12 15.43 -44.35 10.00
N LEU A 13 16.65 -44.17 10.53
CA LEU A 13 17.77 -45.12 10.62
C LEU A 13 18.54 -45.39 9.31
N GLY A 14 19.80 -44.95 9.34
CA GLY A 14 20.83 -45.14 8.32
C GLY A 14 22.19 -44.83 8.92
N LEU A 15 22.53 -45.50 10.03
CA LEU A 15 23.81 -45.35 10.72
C LEU A 15 24.93 -45.95 9.86
N SER A 16 25.69 -45.11 9.15
CA SER A 16 26.95 -45.50 8.51
C SER A 16 28.12 -44.81 9.21
N ALA A 17 28.88 -45.61 9.94
CA ALA A 17 30.09 -45.14 10.61
C ALA A 17 31.20 -44.86 9.58
N LEU A 18 31.78 -43.67 9.63
CA LEU A 18 33.14 -43.45 9.15
C LEU A 18 33.95 -42.82 10.29
N THR A 19 34.99 -43.52 10.69
CA THR A 19 35.79 -43.22 11.88
C THR A 19 36.72 -42.05 11.64
N ILE A 20 36.60 -41.00 12.45
CA ILE A 20 37.66 -39.99 12.63
C ILE A 20 38.06 -40.01 14.11
N SER A 21 39.24 -40.56 14.39
CA SER A 21 39.85 -40.53 15.71
C SER A 21 40.48 -39.17 15.99
N THR A 22 40.03 -38.49 17.05
CA THR A 22 40.91 -37.69 17.93
C THR A 22 40.29 -37.60 19.32
N LEU A 23 41.04 -38.01 20.35
CA LEU A 23 40.70 -37.79 21.75
C LEU A 23 40.86 -36.30 22.10
N THR A 24 39.95 -35.76 22.92
CA THR A 24 40.20 -34.83 24.05
C THR A 24 38.85 -34.65 24.80
N LEU A 25 38.68 -35.23 25.98
CA LEU A 25 38.89 -34.60 27.29
C LEU A 25 37.85 -33.53 27.67
N THR A 26 36.83 -34.00 28.40
CA THR A 26 36.19 -33.36 29.57
C THR A 26 36.05 -31.83 29.59
N SER A 27 34.82 -31.34 29.40
CA SER A 27 34.27 -30.29 30.27
C SER A 27 32.75 -30.36 30.32
N TRP A 28 32.19 -30.65 31.50
CA TRP A 28 30.77 -30.41 31.76
C TRP A 28 30.60 -28.93 32.12
N VAL A 29 30.21 -28.12 31.14
CA VAL A 29 29.59 -26.82 31.43
C VAL A 29 28.13 -26.92 31.04
N SER A 30 27.30 -27.21 32.02
CA SER A 30 25.86 -26.96 31.92
C SER A 30 25.68 -25.46 31.75
N ILE A 31 25.55 -25.00 30.51
CA ILE A 31 25.07 -23.65 30.23
C ILE A 31 23.60 -23.65 30.66
N ALA A 32 23.37 -23.31 31.93
CA ALA A 32 22.07 -22.83 32.35
C ALA A 32 21.75 -21.65 31.44
N ALA A 33 20.68 -21.75 30.66
CA ALA A 33 20.19 -20.63 29.88
C ALA A 33 19.81 -19.53 30.88
N ILE A 34 20.66 -18.52 30.98
CA ILE A 34 20.32 -17.29 31.70
C ILE A 34 19.32 -16.59 30.77
N ASP A 35 18.05 -16.76 31.09
CA ASP A 35 16.95 -16.13 30.36
C ASP A 35 16.94 -14.63 30.70
N ILE A 36 17.79 -13.85 30.03
CA ILE A 36 17.87 -12.40 30.19
C ILE A 36 16.71 -11.76 29.40
N CYS A 37 15.49 -12.13 29.77
CA CYS A 37 14.24 -11.52 29.35
C CYS A 37 13.49 -10.91 30.53
N ASP A 38 14.24 -10.45 31.55
CA ASP A 38 13.71 -9.74 32.72
C ASP A 38 14.41 -8.39 32.94
N SER A 39 14.69 -7.68 31.84
CA SER A 39 14.80 -6.22 31.89
C SER A 39 13.39 -5.67 32.05
N ALA A 40 13.03 -5.36 33.30
CA ALA A 40 11.71 -4.88 33.68
C ALA A 40 11.22 -3.72 32.80
N ALA A 41 10.42 -4.06 31.78
CA ALA A 41 9.53 -3.09 31.16
C ALA A 41 8.55 -2.66 32.26
N LEU A 42 8.53 -1.37 32.59
CA LEU A 42 7.47 -0.79 33.42
C LEU A 42 6.15 -1.20 32.77
N ALA A 43 5.37 -2.01 33.48
CA ALA A 43 4.24 -2.75 32.90
C ALA A 43 3.02 -1.83 32.71
N SER A 44 3.17 -0.83 31.86
CA SER A 44 2.07 -0.08 31.25
C SER A 44 1.14 -1.09 30.58
N ARG A 45 0.01 -1.36 31.23
CA ARG A 45 -0.95 -2.36 30.76
C ARG A 45 -1.95 -1.68 29.84
N THR A 46 -1.63 -1.59 28.55
CA THR A 46 -2.54 -1.04 27.55
C THR A 46 -3.83 -1.86 27.49
N TYR A 47 -4.99 -1.21 27.56
CA TYR A 47 -6.29 -1.87 27.52
C TYR A 47 -7.21 -1.28 26.44
N GLY A 48 -8.01 -2.15 25.82
CA GLY A 48 -8.80 -1.83 24.64
C GLY A 48 -8.21 -2.52 23.42
N GLN A 49 -8.57 -2.02 22.25
CA GLN A 49 -7.98 -2.39 20.97
C GLN A 49 -8.00 -1.13 20.12
N ASP A 50 -6.86 -0.78 19.56
CA ASP A 50 -6.67 0.48 18.86
C ASP A 50 -7.65 0.61 17.68
N GLY A 51 -7.90 1.86 17.32
CA GLY A 51 -8.51 2.17 16.05
C GLY A 51 -7.69 1.61 14.89
N ARG A 52 -8.34 1.51 13.73
CA ARG A 52 -7.62 1.26 12.48
C ARG A 52 -7.48 2.58 11.75
N ASP A 53 -6.30 2.88 11.26
CA ASP A 53 -6.10 4.08 10.47
C ASP A 53 -6.96 4.05 9.19
N GLY A 54 -7.44 5.21 8.80
CA GLY A 54 -8.09 5.44 7.53
C GLY A 54 -7.11 5.23 6.38
N ARG A 55 -7.64 4.89 5.21
CA ARG A 55 -6.84 4.79 3.98
C ARG A 55 -6.83 6.12 3.25
N ASP A 56 -5.67 6.49 2.72
CA ASP A 56 -5.53 7.69 1.90
C ASP A 56 -6.39 7.64 0.64
N GLY A 57 -6.83 8.82 0.24
CA GLY A 57 -7.55 9.06 -0.99
C GLY A 57 -6.69 8.83 -2.22
N ARG A 58 -7.31 8.32 -3.28
CA ARG A 58 -6.61 8.11 -4.55
C ARG A 58 -6.44 9.43 -5.29
N VAL A 59 -5.27 9.61 -5.89
CA VAL A 59 -5.00 10.68 -6.86
C VAL A 59 -5.91 10.52 -8.09
N GLY A 60 -6.49 11.62 -8.53
CA GLY A 60 -7.30 11.73 -9.75
C GLY A 60 -6.45 11.56 -11.01
N ARG A 61 -7.06 11.09 -12.10
CA ARG A 61 -6.35 10.91 -13.38
C ARG A 61 -6.24 12.24 -14.13
N ASP A 62 -5.06 12.51 -14.69
CA ASP A 62 -4.87 13.62 -15.63
C ASP A 62 -5.80 13.45 -16.85
N GLY A 63 -6.30 14.58 -17.33
CA GLY A 63 -7.04 14.71 -18.57
C GLY A 63 -6.17 14.47 -19.79
N ARG A 64 -6.81 14.31 -20.95
CA ARG A 64 -6.13 14.03 -22.23
C ARG A 64 -6.02 15.31 -23.04
N ASP A 65 -4.82 15.58 -23.54
CA ASP A 65 -4.58 16.65 -24.51
C ASP A 65 -5.39 16.39 -25.80
N ALA A 66 -5.88 17.46 -26.42
CA ALA A 66 -6.55 17.39 -27.72
C ALA A 66 -5.54 17.07 -28.84
N ALA A 67 -6.04 16.56 -29.97
CA ALA A 67 -5.21 16.34 -31.15
C ALA A 67 -5.12 17.62 -32.00
N ASP A 68 -3.91 18.01 -32.36
CA ASP A 68 -3.65 19.09 -33.31
C ASP A 68 -4.36 18.82 -34.65
N GLN A 69 -4.86 19.88 -35.28
CA GLN A 69 -5.57 19.81 -36.56
C GLN A 69 -4.83 20.60 -37.63
N THR A 70 -4.78 20.04 -38.84
CA THR A 70 -4.27 20.73 -40.02
C THR A 70 -5.32 20.68 -41.13
N ILE A 71 -5.80 21.85 -41.57
CA ILE A 71 -6.83 21.97 -42.60
C ILE A 71 -6.33 22.81 -43.79
N ARG A 72 -7.01 22.67 -44.94
CA ARG A 72 -6.92 23.63 -46.04
C ARG A 72 -8.16 24.52 -46.03
N ALA A 73 -7.98 25.83 -46.20
CA ALA A 73 -9.08 26.76 -46.36
C ALA A 73 -9.76 26.52 -47.72
N THR A 74 -11.01 26.09 -47.70
CA THR A 74 -11.87 25.89 -48.90
C THR A 74 -12.89 27.00 -49.09
N GLY A 75 -12.99 27.93 -48.14
CA GLY A 75 -14.07 28.93 -48.06
C GLY A 75 -15.34 28.43 -47.35
N GLU A 76 -15.45 27.14 -47.04
CA GLU A 76 -16.58 26.59 -46.29
C GLU A 76 -16.38 26.71 -44.77
N PRO A 77 -17.43 27.06 -43.99
CA PRO A 77 -17.35 27.06 -42.54
C PRO A 77 -17.13 25.66 -41.97
N ILE A 78 -16.09 25.49 -41.15
CA ILE A 78 -15.79 24.25 -40.41
C ILE A 78 -15.87 24.55 -38.91
N ARG A 79 -16.41 23.58 -38.15
CA ARG A 79 -16.27 23.53 -36.68
C ARG A 79 -15.22 22.49 -36.34
N LEU A 80 -14.23 22.89 -35.55
CA LEU A 80 -13.23 22.00 -34.97
C LEU A 80 -13.46 21.90 -33.46
N ASP A 81 -13.23 20.72 -32.91
CA ASP A 81 -13.03 20.54 -31.49
C ASP A 81 -11.53 20.40 -31.25
N LEU A 82 -10.98 21.33 -30.47
CA LEU A 82 -9.57 21.40 -30.09
C LEU A 82 -9.45 21.37 -28.55
N SER A 83 -10.50 20.94 -27.84
CA SER A 83 -10.51 20.91 -26.38
C SER A 83 -9.78 19.68 -25.83
N GLY A 84 -8.89 19.90 -24.86
CA GLY A 84 -8.42 18.83 -23.98
C GLY A 84 -9.53 18.45 -23.01
N THR A 85 -9.49 17.24 -22.46
CA THR A 85 -10.46 16.83 -21.42
C THR A 85 -10.03 17.34 -20.05
N ASP A 86 -11.01 17.57 -19.18
CA ASP A 86 -10.73 17.80 -17.76
C ASP A 86 -9.97 16.62 -17.12
N GLY A 87 -9.26 16.91 -16.03
CA GLY A 87 -8.74 15.90 -15.11
C GLY A 87 -9.84 15.43 -14.16
N GLU A 88 -9.68 14.23 -13.61
CA GLU A 88 -10.60 13.68 -12.62
C GLU A 88 -10.25 14.18 -11.21
N ASP A 89 -11.26 14.32 -10.35
CA ASP A 89 -11.05 14.63 -8.94
C ASP A 89 -10.25 13.53 -8.23
N GLY A 90 -9.49 13.91 -7.19
CA GLY A 90 -8.96 12.96 -6.22
C GLY A 90 -10.07 12.51 -5.26
N SER A 91 -9.97 11.31 -4.70
CA SER A 91 -10.93 10.88 -3.68
C SER A 91 -10.55 11.44 -2.31
N TYR A 92 -11.53 11.57 -1.43
CA TYR A 92 -11.29 11.78 -0.01
C TYR A 92 -10.51 10.58 0.57
N GLY A 93 -9.75 10.84 1.64
CA GLY A 93 -9.29 9.79 2.55
C GLY A 93 -10.43 9.26 3.41
N GLU A 94 -10.24 8.08 4.00
CA GLU A 94 -11.22 7.46 4.89
C GLU A 94 -11.01 7.93 6.34
N ASP A 95 -12.10 7.96 7.13
CA ASP A 95 -12.03 8.28 8.55
C ASP A 95 -11.21 7.25 9.34
N GLY A 96 -10.49 7.73 10.34
CA GLY A 96 -9.84 6.90 11.35
C GLY A 96 -10.86 6.13 12.19
N GLY A 97 -10.55 4.87 12.47
CA GLY A 97 -11.42 3.98 13.23
C GLY A 97 -11.45 4.32 14.72
N TRP A 98 -12.64 4.29 15.31
CA TRP A 98 -12.80 4.47 16.76
C TRP A 98 -12.11 3.36 17.57
N VAL A 99 -11.39 3.77 18.62
CA VAL A 99 -10.85 2.86 19.64
C VAL A 99 -11.95 1.97 20.23
N ARG A 100 -11.66 0.68 20.40
CA ARG A 100 -12.57 -0.29 21.02
C ARG A 100 -12.20 -0.53 22.47
N CYS A 101 -12.53 0.45 23.31
CA CYS A 101 -12.46 0.30 24.76
C CYS A 101 -13.41 -0.82 25.24
N ARG A 102 -12.83 -1.92 25.74
CA ARG A 102 -13.55 -2.90 26.56
C ARG A 102 -13.70 -2.35 27.98
N ARG A 103 -14.13 -3.18 28.94
CA ARG A 103 -14.06 -2.78 30.36
C ARG A 103 -12.62 -2.44 30.74
N GLN A 104 -12.41 -1.18 31.13
CA GLN A 104 -11.20 -0.76 31.83
C GLN A 104 -11.00 -1.64 33.07
N PRO A 105 -9.80 -2.24 33.26
CA PRO A 105 -9.45 -2.94 34.49
C PRO A 105 -9.66 -2.04 35.72
N ARG A 106 -10.10 -2.62 36.84
CA ARG A 106 -10.21 -1.96 38.13
C ARG A 106 -9.27 -2.66 39.11
N ASP A 107 -8.81 -1.92 40.13
CA ASP A 107 -7.87 -2.37 41.17
C ASP A 107 -6.45 -2.70 40.69
N GLU A 108 -6.00 -2.05 39.61
CA GLU A 108 -4.61 -2.08 39.13
C GLU A 108 -3.74 -1.07 39.90
N ARG A 109 -2.55 -1.49 40.35
CA ARG A 109 -1.58 -0.63 41.08
C ARG A 109 -0.48 -0.06 40.18
N GLN A 110 -0.73 -0.02 38.88
CA GLN A 110 0.20 0.32 37.81
C GLN A 110 -0.49 1.26 36.81
N ASP A 111 0.29 2.07 36.10
CA ASP A 111 -0.26 3.01 35.14
C ASP A 111 -0.97 2.27 33.99
N LEU A 112 -2.22 2.68 33.72
CA LEU A 112 -3.06 2.11 32.69
C LEU A 112 -3.16 3.07 31.51
N HIS A 113 -2.69 2.61 30.36
CA HIS A 113 -2.87 3.33 29.10
C HIS A 113 -4.10 2.78 28.38
N ALA A 114 -4.96 3.67 27.89
CA ALA A 114 -6.00 3.27 26.96
C ALA A 114 -5.37 2.98 25.58
N ALA A 115 -6.03 2.13 24.80
CA ALA A 115 -5.80 2.03 23.37
C ALA A 115 -6.10 3.39 22.68
N ASP A 116 -5.44 3.64 21.55
CA ASP A 116 -5.55 4.90 20.81
C ASP A 116 -6.62 4.83 19.70
N GLY A 117 -7.09 6.00 19.26
CA GLY A 117 -7.88 6.12 18.02
C GLY A 117 -6.97 5.93 16.79
N GLY A 118 -7.54 5.46 15.69
CA GLY A 118 -6.82 5.42 14.42
C GLY A 118 -6.81 6.81 13.78
N ASP A 119 -5.73 7.13 13.06
CA ASP A 119 -5.61 8.39 12.33
C ASP A 119 -6.50 8.38 11.07
N GLY A 120 -6.92 9.56 10.60
CA GLY A 120 -7.62 9.69 9.33
C GLY A 120 -6.66 9.63 8.14
N GLY A 121 -7.12 9.08 7.01
CA GLY A 121 -6.33 9.07 5.77
C GLY A 121 -6.32 10.44 5.09
N ASP A 122 -5.24 10.76 4.38
CA ASP A 122 -5.09 12.02 3.65
C ASP A 122 -5.99 12.08 2.40
N GLY A 123 -6.39 13.29 1.99
CA GLY A 123 -7.12 13.51 0.75
C GLY A 123 -6.25 13.35 -0.51
N GLY A 124 -6.74 12.64 -1.51
CA GLY A 124 -6.07 12.51 -2.81
C GLY A 124 -6.13 13.82 -3.61
N SER A 125 -5.05 14.15 -4.32
CA SER A 125 -5.03 15.33 -5.20
C SER A 125 -5.81 15.09 -6.50
N GLY A 126 -6.47 16.13 -7.02
CA GLY A 126 -7.07 16.11 -8.36
C GLY A 126 -6.03 15.96 -9.47
N GLY A 127 -6.46 15.38 -10.59
CA GLY A 127 -5.70 15.34 -11.84
C GLY A 127 -5.72 16.69 -12.56
N ARG A 128 -4.74 16.92 -13.42
CA ARG A 128 -4.63 18.15 -14.23
C ARG A 128 -5.51 18.03 -15.47
N GLY A 129 -6.08 19.15 -15.92
CA GLY A 129 -6.73 19.22 -17.24
C GLY A 129 -5.75 19.02 -18.38
N GLY A 130 -6.22 18.39 -19.46
CA GLY A 130 -5.51 18.26 -20.73
C GLY A 130 -5.46 19.58 -21.49
N LYS A 131 -4.43 19.74 -22.32
CA LYS A 131 -4.24 20.92 -23.17
C LYS A 131 -5.18 20.91 -24.36
N GLY A 132 -5.54 22.10 -24.83
CA GLY A 132 -6.11 22.25 -26.17
C GLY A 132 -5.08 21.95 -27.26
N GLY A 133 -5.56 21.53 -28.43
CA GLY A 133 -4.74 21.23 -29.60
C GLY A 133 -4.53 22.44 -30.50
N ASP A 134 -3.41 22.47 -31.20
CA ASP A 134 -3.07 23.56 -32.13
C ASP A 134 -3.79 23.41 -33.48
N LEU A 135 -4.02 24.54 -34.16
CA LEU A 135 -4.63 24.59 -35.49
C LEU A 135 -3.69 25.21 -36.53
N THR A 136 -3.31 24.41 -37.52
CA THR A 136 -2.61 24.89 -38.72
C THR A 136 -3.57 24.99 -39.90
N ILE A 137 -3.61 26.15 -40.56
CA ILE A 137 -4.46 26.40 -41.74
C ILE A 137 -3.56 26.70 -42.95
N HIS A 138 -3.72 25.91 -44.01
CA HIS A 138 -3.06 26.14 -45.30
C HIS A 138 -4.04 26.80 -46.29
N TYR A 139 -3.59 27.85 -46.95
CA TYR A 139 -4.32 28.51 -48.03
C TYR A 139 -3.74 28.11 -49.38
N THR A 140 -4.60 27.87 -50.36
CA THR A 140 -4.17 27.61 -51.75
C THR A 140 -3.82 28.89 -52.51
N ASN A 141 -4.41 30.03 -52.13
CA ASN A 141 -4.14 31.31 -52.76
C ASN A 141 -3.85 32.39 -51.69
N PRO A 142 -2.66 33.03 -51.69
CA PRO A 142 -2.33 34.09 -50.74
C PRO A 142 -3.30 35.28 -50.72
N SER A 143 -4.06 35.54 -51.80
CA SER A 143 -5.05 36.62 -51.81
C SER A 143 -6.27 36.37 -50.90
N GLU A 144 -6.43 35.16 -50.37
CA GLU A 144 -7.49 34.78 -49.42
C GLU A 144 -7.11 35.11 -47.97
N LEU A 145 -5.83 35.37 -47.69
CA LEU A 145 -5.35 35.91 -46.41
C LEU A 145 -5.62 37.43 -46.34
N ARG A 146 -6.88 37.80 -46.11
CA ARG A 146 -7.26 39.19 -45.80
C ARG A 146 -7.66 39.31 -44.34
N GLN A 147 -6.91 40.13 -43.60
CA GLN A 147 -7.23 40.58 -42.24
C GLN A 147 -8.27 41.71 -42.28
#